data_AF-A0A914UPN3-F1
#
_entry.id   AF-A0A914UPN3-F1
#
_cell.length_a   1.000
_cell.length_b   1.000
_cell.length_c   1.000
_cell.angle_alpha   90.00
_cell.angle_beta   90.00
_cell.angle_gamma   90.00
#
_symmetry.space_group_name_H-M   'P 1'
#
loop_
_entity.id
_entity.type
_entity.pdbx_description
1 polymer ?
#
loop_
_entity_poly.entity_id
_entity_poly.type
_entity_poly.pdbx_seq_one_letter_code
_entity_poly.pdbx_strand_id
1 'polypeptide(L)'
;LKAIRYSLFREVAFAGDVISGPKLTALADFVNLLANHYPTARTDERQLVGDAVVGNVRLNGSRGEQAKAVFGDLSDWLIAQGTDARLSISDWQNEFMAAERRHGSPFPVTAKWQHCRGSSDKFRGFTCGIWTSLHALTVRVYLDNVADNNFTALPVLKTIRNWVDHFFSCRECRGHFILLTTKLYSMESKAKQPHDVFMYMWKVHNTVNARLKGSDTEDPQYPKYQFPAPFLCPQCSKDGIFDEYQVRQFLLRYYTDVKRDGVFAQETLKFL
;
A
#
# COMPACT_ATOMS: atom_id res chain seq x y z
N LEU A 1 4.24 0.22 -8.05
CA LEU A 1 4.55 -0.67 -9.20
C LEU A 1 5.45 -1.85 -8.83
N LYS A 2 6.78 -1.68 -8.59
CA LYS A 2 7.67 -2.82 -8.29
C LYS A 2 7.20 -3.67 -7.09
N ALA A 3 6.81 -3.00 -6.00
CA ALA A 3 6.32 -3.67 -4.80
C ALA A 3 5.02 -4.45 -5.05
N ILE A 4 4.00 -3.83 -5.68
CA ILE A 4 2.75 -4.53 -6.02
C ILE A 4 2.99 -5.71 -6.96
N ARG A 5 3.86 -5.59 -7.97
CA ARG A 5 4.24 -6.73 -8.81
C ARG A 5 4.87 -7.85 -7.98
N TYR A 6 5.77 -7.51 -7.06
CA TYR A 6 6.39 -8.49 -6.16
C TYR A 6 5.35 -9.17 -5.24
N SER A 7 4.42 -8.38 -4.68
CA SER A 7 3.29 -8.88 -3.88
C SER A 7 2.45 -9.88 -4.65
N LEU A 8 2.01 -9.54 -5.86
CA LEU A 8 1.12 -10.40 -6.62
C LEU A 8 1.86 -11.60 -7.25
N PHE A 9 3.11 -11.46 -7.65
CA PHE A 9 3.82 -12.51 -8.38
C PHE A 9 4.69 -13.42 -7.49
N ARG A 10 5.39 -12.85 -6.50
CA ARG A 10 6.34 -13.58 -5.65
C ARG A 10 5.73 -13.97 -4.31
N GLU A 11 5.14 -13.03 -3.59
CA GLU A 11 4.56 -13.33 -2.26
C GLU A 11 3.42 -14.35 -2.36
N VAL A 12 2.56 -14.24 -3.38
CA VAL A 12 1.52 -15.25 -3.67
C VAL A 12 2.13 -16.63 -3.90
N ALA A 13 3.22 -16.72 -4.68
CA ALA A 13 3.91 -17.98 -4.95
C ALA A 13 4.61 -18.57 -3.71
N PHE A 14 5.03 -17.73 -2.75
CA PHE A 14 5.63 -18.19 -1.50
C PHE A 14 4.61 -18.73 -0.49
N ALA A 15 3.32 -18.51 -0.71
CA ALA A 15 2.27 -18.89 0.24
C ALA A 15 1.84 -20.37 0.16
N GLY A 16 2.48 -21.19 -0.68
CA GLY A 16 2.21 -22.63 -0.85
C GLY A 16 1.74 -22.97 -2.26
N ASP A 17 1.43 -24.24 -2.53
CA ASP A 17 1.26 -24.75 -3.91
C ASP A 17 -0.13 -24.49 -4.53
N VAL A 18 -1.14 -24.25 -3.68
CA VAL A 18 -2.54 -24.09 -4.09
C VAL A 18 -3.16 -22.86 -3.43
N ILE A 19 -3.88 -22.07 -4.23
CA ILE A 19 -4.69 -20.92 -3.82
C ILE A 19 -6.16 -21.35 -3.83
N SER A 20 -6.76 -21.48 -2.65
CA SER A 20 -8.16 -21.88 -2.48
C SER A 20 -8.73 -21.36 -1.15
N GLY A 21 -10.06 -21.41 -0.99
CA GLY A 21 -10.74 -21.00 0.23
C GLY A 21 -10.38 -19.58 0.66
N PRO A 22 -10.07 -19.33 1.95
CA PRO A 22 -9.75 -17.98 2.43
C PRO A 22 -8.57 -17.30 1.72
N LYS A 23 -7.58 -18.07 1.23
CA LYS A 23 -6.47 -17.50 0.44
C LYS A 23 -6.95 -16.97 -0.90
N LEU A 24 -7.84 -17.69 -1.57
CA LEU A 24 -8.42 -17.26 -2.84
C LEU A 24 -9.25 -16.00 -2.65
N THR A 25 -10.12 -15.97 -1.63
CA THR A 25 -10.90 -14.78 -1.29
C THR A 25 -9.99 -13.58 -1.01
N ALA A 26 -8.97 -13.74 -0.16
CA ALA A 26 -8.05 -12.65 0.16
C ALA A 26 -7.26 -12.13 -1.05
N LEU A 27 -6.88 -13.02 -1.99
CA LEU A 27 -6.24 -12.62 -3.24
C LEU A 27 -7.20 -11.86 -4.15
N ALA A 28 -8.42 -12.40 -4.35
CA ALA A 28 -9.45 -11.78 -5.18
C ALA A 28 -9.83 -10.39 -4.66
N ASP A 29 -10.10 -10.26 -3.35
CA ASP A 29 -10.44 -8.98 -2.74
C ASP A 29 -9.31 -7.95 -2.90
N PHE A 30 -8.05 -8.38 -2.72
CA PHE A 30 -6.91 -7.48 -2.82
C PHE A 30 -6.63 -7.05 -4.27
N VAL A 31 -6.75 -7.96 -5.24
CA VAL A 31 -6.62 -7.65 -6.67
C VAL A 31 -7.76 -6.73 -7.12
N ASN A 32 -8.99 -6.98 -6.70
CA ASN A 32 -10.13 -6.11 -6.99
C ASN A 32 -9.97 -4.72 -6.36
N LEU A 33 -9.45 -4.62 -5.14
CA LEU A 33 -9.12 -3.34 -4.50
C LEU A 33 -8.10 -2.53 -5.34
N LEU A 34 -7.06 -3.20 -5.87
CA LEU A 34 -6.10 -2.59 -6.78
C LEU A 34 -6.74 -2.21 -8.13
N ALA A 35 -7.55 -3.08 -8.72
CA ALA A 35 -8.23 -2.80 -9.98
C ALA A 35 -9.10 -1.54 -9.92
N ASN A 36 -9.76 -1.30 -8.79
CA ASN A 36 -10.64 -0.14 -8.61
C ASN A 36 -9.88 1.14 -8.20
N HIS A 37 -8.91 1.02 -7.30
CA HIS A 37 -8.33 2.17 -6.60
C HIS A 37 -6.82 2.32 -6.73
N TYR A 38 -6.14 1.55 -7.57
CA TYR A 38 -4.70 1.74 -7.75
C TYR A 38 -4.39 3.18 -8.19
N PRO A 39 -3.46 3.89 -7.53
CA PRO A 39 -3.18 5.29 -7.85
C PRO A 39 -2.65 5.45 -9.29
N THR A 40 -3.38 6.20 -10.11
CA THR A 40 -2.99 6.56 -11.47
C THR A 40 -2.94 8.08 -11.65
N ALA A 41 -2.32 8.52 -12.74
CA ALA A 41 -2.21 9.94 -13.04
C ALA A 41 -3.56 10.44 -13.56
N ARG A 42 -4.29 11.22 -12.77
CA ARG A 42 -5.39 11.99 -13.35
C ARG A 42 -4.85 13.32 -13.89
N THR A 43 -5.24 13.59 -15.14
CA THR A 43 -5.26 14.94 -15.70
C THR A 43 -6.38 15.74 -15.04
N ASP A 44 -6.00 16.84 -14.39
CA ASP A 44 -6.78 18.09 -14.29
C ASP A 44 -8.20 18.06 -13.69
N GLU A 45 -8.42 17.41 -12.55
CA GLU A 45 -9.52 17.81 -11.67
C GLU A 45 -8.99 18.24 -10.31
N ARG A 46 -9.04 19.55 -10.06
CA ARG A 46 -8.98 20.11 -8.70
C ARG A 46 -10.17 19.56 -7.92
N GLN A 47 -9.98 18.42 -7.27
CA GLN A 47 -10.92 17.99 -6.25
C GLN A 47 -10.60 18.81 -5.01
N LEU A 48 -11.39 19.86 -4.77
CA LEU A 48 -11.41 20.57 -3.50
C LEU A 48 -11.87 19.58 -2.43
N VAL A 49 -10.93 19.01 -1.68
CA VAL A 49 -11.23 18.20 -0.50
C VAL A 49 -11.12 19.12 0.72
N GLY A 50 -12.17 19.92 0.94
CA GLY A 50 -12.18 20.95 1.99
C GLY A 50 -11.09 22.03 1.80
N ASP A 51 -10.56 22.59 2.90
CA ASP A 51 -9.49 23.60 2.90
C ASP A 51 -8.13 23.08 2.36
N ALA A 52 -8.04 21.79 2.01
CA ALA A 52 -6.85 21.19 1.46
C ALA A 52 -6.82 21.32 -0.06
N VAL A 53 -6.04 22.28 -0.55
CA VAL A 53 -5.67 22.35 -1.97
C VAL A 53 -4.77 21.16 -2.28
N VAL A 54 -5.33 20.10 -2.86
CA VAL A 54 -4.57 19.01 -3.48
C VAL A 54 -4.10 19.54 -4.84
N GLY A 55 -2.79 19.74 -4.99
CA GLY A 55 -2.18 20.27 -6.20
C GLY A 55 -2.37 19.36 -7.42
N ASN A 56 -2.15 19.89 -8.62
CA ASN A 56 -2.30 19.13 -9.87
C ASN A 56 -1.26 17.98 -9.96
N VAL A 57 -1.70 16.75 -9.70
CA VAL A 57 -0.82 15.57 -9.65
C VAL A 57 -0.83 14.77 -10.96
N ARG A 58 0.24 14.93 -11.75
CA ARG A 58 0.67 13.97 -12.79
C ARG A 58 1.44 12.80 -12.17
N LEU A 59 0.80 11.69 -11.82
CA LEU A 59 1.51 10.40 -11.64
C LEU A 59 1.96 9.86 -13.02
N ASN A 60 2.57 8.67 -13.09
CA ASN A 60 3.00 8.08 -14.37
C ASN A 60 1.82 7.90 -15.35
N GLY A 61 1.61 8.85 -16.27
CA GLY A 61 0.47 8.97 -17.17
C GLY A 61 0.28 7.88 -18.23
N SER A 62 0.91 6.71 -18.08
CA SER A 62 0.62 5.52 -18.89
C SER A 62 0.84 4.22 -18.12
N ARG A 63 1.97 4.07 -17.42
CA ARG A 63 2.27 2.83 -16.67
C ARG A 63 1.36 2.57 -15.48
N GLY A 64 0.85 3.63 -14.84
CA GLY A 64 -0.12 3.49 -13.75
C GLY A 64 -1.44 2.92 -14.26
N GLU A 65 -1.95 3.48 -15.37
CA GLU A 65 -3.17 3.02 -16.03
C GLU A 65 -3.03 1.61 -16.59
N GLN A 66 -1.91 1.30 -17.27
CA GLN A 66 -1.60 -0.05 -17.72
C GLN A 66 -1.56 -1.04 -16.57
N ALA A 67 -0.94 -0.70 -15.44
CA ALA A 67 -0.93 -1.56 -14.25
C ALA A 67 -2.34 -1.78 -13.69
N LYS A 68 -3.16 -0.73 -13.64
CA LYS A 68 -4.56 -0.82 -13.22
C LYS A 68 -5.35 -1.76 -14.13
N ALA A 69 -5.11 -1.69 -15.44
CA ALA A 69 -5.72 -2.60 -16.42
C ALA A 69 -5.27 -4.06 -16.24
N VAL A 70 -3.99 -4.32 -15.90
CA VAL A 70 -3.53 -5.67 -15.49
C VAL A 70 -4.32 -6.17 -14.28
N PHE A 71 -4.56 -5.32 -13.27
CA PHE A 71 -5.33 -5.72 -12.10
C PHE A 71 -6.80 -6.01 -12.44
N GLY A 72 -7.39 -5.25 -13.36
CA GLY A 72 -8.73 -5.52 -13.90
C GLY A 72 -8.82 -6.92 -14.52
N ASP A 73 -7.92 -7.23 -15.45
CA ASP A 73 -7.84 -8.56 -16.09
C ASP A 73 -7.70 -9.70 -15.07
N LEU A 74 -6.83 -9.51 -14.07
CA LEU A 74 -6.62 -10.51 -13.01
C LEU A 74 -7.85 -10.66 -12.11
N SER A 75 -8.55 -9.56 -11.82
CA SER A 75 -9.78 -9.55 -11.03
C SER A 75 -10.88 -10.33 -11.75
N ASP A 76 -11.09 -10.04 -13.04
CA ASP A 76 -12.09 -10.72 -13.87
C ASP A 76 -11.77 -12.22 -14.00
N TRP A 77 -10.50 -12.56 -14.18
CA TRP A 77 -10.08 -13.95 -14.22
C TRP A 77 -10.37 -14.68 -12.90
N LEU A 78 -10.02 -14.09 -11.74
CA LEU A 78 -10.30 -14.67 -10.42
C LEU A 78 -11.80 -14.85 -10.18
N ILE A 79 -12.63 -13.89 -10.59
CA ILE A 79 -14.10 -13.99 -10.52
C ILE A 79 -14.60 -15.15 -11.38
N ALA A 80 -14.07 -15.31 -12.60
CA ALA A 80 -14.47 -16.37 -13.52
C ALA A 80 -14.11 -17.78 -13.02
N GLN A 81 -13.09 -17.93 -12.17
CA GLN A 81 -12.77 -19.22 -11.55
C GLN A 81 -13.83 -19.65 -10.52
N GLY A 82 -14.50 -18.70 -9.88
CA GLY A 82 -15.45 -18.96 -8.79
C GLY A 82 -14.79 -19.13 -7.42
N THR A 83 -15.58 -18.97 -6.35
CA THR A 83 -15.08 -18.91 -4.96
C THR A 83 -14.55 -20.24 -4.42
N ASP A 84 -15.00 -21.35 -4.99
CA ASP A 84 -14.59 -22.71 -4.57
C ASP A 84 -13.44 -23.27 -5.42
N ALA A 85 -12.86 -22.44 -6.30
CA ALA A 85 -11.76 -22.86 -7.15
C ALA A 85 -10.52 -23.26 -6.35
N ARG A 86 -9.71 -24.13 -6.97
CA ARG A 86 -8.41 -24.55 -6.48
C ARG A 86 -7.39 -24.27 -7.57
N LEU A 87 -6.69 -23.15 -7.43
CA LEU A 87 -5.74 -22.68 -8.45
C LEU A 87 -4.33 -23.11 -8.07
N SER A 88 -3.58 -23.69 -9.00
CA SER A 88 -2.15 -23.90 -8.76
C SER A 88 -1.41 -22.55 -8.83
N ILE A 89 -0.25 -22.46 -8.17
CA ILE A 89 0.62 -21.29 -8.34
C ILE A 89 1.01 -21.06 -9.81
N SER A 90 1.16 -22.15 -10.58
CA SER A 90 1.45 -22.06 -12.01
C SER A 90 0.31 -21.39 -12.78
N ASP A 91 -0.94 -21.74 -12.51
CA ASP A 91 -2.11 -21.10 -13.15
C ASP A 91 -2.11 -19.59 -12.89
N TRP A 92 -1.93 -19.21 -11.61
CA TRP A 92 -1.86 -17.81 -11.22
C TRP A 92 -0.70 -17.06 -11.87
N GLN A 93 0.51 -17.61 -11.84
CA GLN A 93 1.68 -16.95 -12.43
C GLN A 93 1.57 -16.84 -13.96
N ASN A 94 1.01 -17.86 -14.61
CA ASN A 94 0.76 -17.85 -16.04
C ASN A 94 -0.24 -16.76 -16.43
N GLU A 95 -1.37 -16.66 -15.72
CA GLU A 95 -2.34 -15.59 -15.96
C GLU A 95 -1.76 -14.21 -15.64
N PHE A 96 -1.05 -14.05 -14.52
CA PHE A 96 -0.38 -12.79 -14.18
C PHE A 96 0.54 -12.32 -15.30
N MET A 97 1.37 -13.20 -15.84
CA MET A 97 2.26 -12.87 -16.96
C MET A 97 1.48 -12.61 -18.25
N ALA A 98 0.37 -13.31 -18.50
CA ALA A 98 -0.48 -13.08 -19.66
C ALA A 98 -1.13 -11.68 -19.60
N ALA A 99 -1.75 -11.33 -18.48
CA ALA A 99 -2.30 -10.00 -18.23
C ALA A 99 -1.22 -8.90 -18.30
N GLU A 100 -0.04 -9.12 -17.69
CA GLU A 100 1.09 -8.20 -17.77
C GLU A 100 1.52 -7.95 -19.24
N ARG A 101 1.58 -9.00 -20.07
CA ARG A 101 1.90 -8.87 -21.50
C ARG A 101 0.82 -8.13 -22.29
N ARG A 102 -0.47 -8.39 -22.03
CA ARG A 102 -1.60 -7.71 -22.70
C ARG A 102 -1.55 -6.19 -22.55
N HIS A 103 -1.07 -5.69 -21.41
CA HIS A 103 -0.99 -4.26 -21.11
C HIS A 103 0.41 -3.67 -21.25
N GLY A 104 1.28 -4.28 -22.08
CA GLY A 104 2.58 -3.72 -22.42
C GLY A 104 3.65 -3.82 -21.31
N SER A 105 3.49 -4.78 -20.39
CA SER A 105 4.41 -5.08 -19.29
C SER A 105 4.77 -3.85 -18.43
N PRO A 106 3.78 -3.25 -17.73
CA PRO A 106 3.95 -1.96 -17.07
C PRO A 106 4.86 -2.00 -15.83
N PHE A 107 5.10 -3.19 -15.27
CA PHE A 107 5.85 -3.34 -14.04
C PHE A 107 7.35 -3.50 -14.29
N PRO A 108 8.21 -2.82 -13.52
CA PRO A 108 9.65 -2.98 -13.66
C PRO A 108 10.12 -4.30 -13.03
N VAL A 109 10.74 -5.16 -13.83
CA VAL A 109 11.28 -6.46 -13.38
C VAL A 109 12.72 -6.33 -12.87
N THR A 110 13.58 -5.63 -13.61
CA THR A 110 15.03 -5.51 -13.33
C THR A 110 15.44 -4.21 -12.65
N ALA A 111 14.52 -3.25 -12.50
CA ALA A 111 14.86 -1.96 -11.91
C ALA A 111 15.28 -2.10 -10.45
N LYS A 112 16.35 -1.38 -10.06
CA LYS A 112 16.76 -1.29 -8.65
C LYS A 112 15.71 -0.53 -7.83
N TRP A 113 15.66 -0.80 -6.53
CA TRP A 113 14.87 0.04 -5.63
C TRP A 113 15.43 1.47 -5.67
N GLN A 114 14.53 2.46 -5.72
CA GLN A 114 14.88 3.88 -5.70
C GLN A 114 14.73 4.39 -4.26
N HIS A 115 13.58 5.00 -3.93
CA HIS A 115 13.30 5.54 -2.59
C HIS A 115 13.33 4.50 -1.48
N CYS A 116 13.05 3.24 -1.80
CA CYS A 116 13.10 2.12 -0.87
C CYS A 116 14.43 1.36 -0.90
N ARG A 117 15.49 1.91 -1.50
CA ARG A 117 16.83 1.31 -1.42
C ARG A 117 17.36 1.44 0.02
N GLY A 118 17.80 0.32 0.59
CA GLY A 118 18.54 0.31 1.85
C GLY A 118 20.03 0.57 1.65
N SER A 119 20.76 0.78 2.75
CA SER A 119 22.22 0.86 2.78
C SER A 119 22.89 -0.46 2.37
N SER A 120 22.18 -1.58 2.49
CA SER A 120 22.57 -2.90 1.97
C SER A 120 21.33 -3.71 1.56
N ASP A 121 21.52 -4.82 0.84
CA ASP A 121 20.43 -5.61 0.27
C ASP A 121 19.51 -6.28 1.31
N LYS A 122 19.96 -6.42 2.56
CA LYS A 122 19.12 -6.93 3.67
C LYS A 122 18.10 -5.91 4.20
N PHE A 123 18.27 -4.62 3.89
CA PHE A 123 17.45 -3.55 4.44
C PHE A 123 16.45 -2.99 3.45
N ARG A 124 15.30 -2.54 3.99
CA ARG A 124 14.23 -1.84 3.25
C ARG A 124 13.72 -2.67 2.06
N GLY A 125 13.85 -2.18 0.83
CA GLY A 125 13.46 -2.89 -0.38
C GLY A 125 11.95 -3.12 -0.45
N PHE A 126 11.56 -4.40 -0.52
CA PHE A 126 10.16 -4.79 -0.70
C PHE A 126 9.25 -4.29 0.41
N THR A 127 9.67 -4.39 1.68
CA THR A 127 8.85 -4.01 2.84
C THR A 127 8.53 -2.51 2.84
N CYS A 128 9.52 -1.65 2.59
CA CYS A 128 9.29 -0.21 2.37
C CYS A 128 8.35 0.02 1.18
N GLY A 129 8.56 -0.70 0.08
CA GLY A 129 7.77 -0.54 -1.13
C GLY A 129 6.30 -0.90 -0.96
N ILE A 130 5.99 -1.97 -0.22
CA ILE A 130 4.61 -2.40 0.02
C ILE A 130 3.92 -1.45 1.00
N TRP A 131 4.57 -1.01 2.09
CA TRP A 131 4.00 0.01 2.97
C TRP A 131 3.65 1.28 2.20
N THR A 132 4.58 1.80 1.39
CA THR A 132 4.35 2.98 0.55
C THR A 132 3.16 2.77 -0.38
N SER A 133 3.06 1.58 -1.00
CA SER A 133 1.98 1.27 -1.95
C SER A 133 0.62 1.17 -1.25
N LEU A 134 0.56 0.55 -0.06
CA LEU A 134 -0.67 0.43 0.72
C LEU A 134 -1.16 1.78 1.25
N HIS A 135 -0.25 2.64 1.73
CA HIS A 135 -0.64 3.99 2.14
C HIS A 135 -1.21 4.80 0.97
N ALA A 136 -0.53 4.78 -0.18
CA ALA A 136 -1.03 5.44 -1.40
C ALA A 136 -2.38 4.88 -1.87
N LEU A 137 -2.56 3.56 -1.81
CA LEU A 137 -3.82 2.91 -2.11
C LEU A 137 -4.94 3.37 -1.18
N THR A 138 -4.72 3.38 0.14
CA THR A 138 -5.75 3.80 1.10
C THR A 138 -6.11 5.28 1.00
N VAL A 139 -5.14 6.16 0.71
CA VAL A 139 -5.42 7.57 0.41
C VAL A 139 -6.25 7.68 -0.87
N ARG A 140 -5.92 6.90 -1.92
CA ARG A 140 -6.71 6.90 -3.15
C ARG A 140 -8.13 6.40 -2.95
N VAL A 141 -8.31 5.31 -2.19
CA VAL A 141 -9.64 4.79 -1.81
C VAL A 141 -10.46 5.87 -1.11
N TYR A 142 -9.87 6.61 -0.16
CA TYR A 142 -10.58 7.71 0.50
C TYR A 142 -11.01 8.77 -0.51
N LEU A 143 -10.11 9.25 -1.37
CA LEU A 143 -10.38 10.29 -2.35
C LEU A 143 -11.46 9.89 -3.37
N ASP A 144 -11.45 8.65 -3.84
CA ASP A 144 -12.47 8.11 -4.75
C ASP A 144 -13.87 8.08 -4.12
N ASN A 145 -13.96 8.07 -2.79
CA ASN A 145 -15.20 7.90 -2.04
C ASN A 145 -15.55 9.10 -1.14
N VAL A 146 -14.90 10.27 -1.30
CA VAL A 146 -15.19 11.47 -0.48
C VAL A 146 -16.65 11.89 -0.54
N ALA A 147 -17.29 11.71 -1.70
CA ALA A 147 -18.70 12.07 -1.92
C ALA A 147 -19.67 10.93 -1.59
N ASP A 148 -19.18 9.73 -1.24
CA ASP A 148 -20.02 8.58 -0.90
C ASP A 148 -20.28 8.53 0.61
N ASN A 149 -21.51 8.89 1.01
CA ASN A 149 -21.95 8.85 2.40
C ASN A 149 -22.06 7.43 2.99
N ASN A 150 -22.04 6.39 2.13
CA ASN A 150 -22.11 4.99 2.56
C ASN A 150 -20.73 4.33 2.66
N PHE A 151 -19.66 5.05 2.30
CA PHE A 151 -18.32 4.50 2.35
C PHE A 151 -17.88 4.17 3.79
N THR A 152 -17.37 2.95 3.97
CA THR A 152 -16.81 2.50 5.26
C THR A 152 -15.35 2.06 5.09
N ALA A 153 -14.50 2.45 6.04
CA ALA A 153 -13.06 2.14 6.01
C ALA A 153 -12.76 0.65 6.30
N LEU A 154 -13.58 0.00 7.12
CA LEU A 154 -13.29 -1.32 7.68
C LEU A 154 -13.13 -2.44 6.62
N PRO A 155 -13.99 -2.56 5.59
CA PRO A 155 -13.82 -3.59 4.56
C PRO A 155 -12.46 -3.49 3.85
N VAL A 156 -12.04 -2.29 3.49
CA VAL A 156 -10.74 -2.03 2.82
C VAL A 156 -9.57 -2.44 3.71
N LEU A 157 -9.62 -2.07 4.99
CA LEU A 157 -8.60 -2.46 5.97
C LEU A 157 -8.56 -3.98 6.19
N LYS A 158 -9.73 -4.65 6.20
CA LYS A 158 -9.82 -6.11 6.28
C LYS A 158 -9.23 -6.79 5.05
N THR A 159 -9.48 -6.27 3.84
CA THR A 159 -8.86 -6.77 2.60
C THR A 159 -7.33 -6.73 2.71
N ILE A 160 -6.76 -5.61 3.17
CA ILE A 160 -5.31 -5.50 3.39
C ILE A 160 -4.82 -6.48 4.45
N ARG A 161 -5.52 -6.60 5.59
CA ARG A 161 -5.17 -7.52 6.67
C ARG A 161 -5.17 -8.97 6.22
N ASN A 162 -6.21 -9.40 5.49
CA ASN A 162 -6.36 -10.76 5.00
C ASN A 162 -5.28 -11.09 3.97
N TRP A 163 -4.93 -10.15 3.09
CA TRP A 163 -3.80 -10.33 2.18
C TRP A 163 -2.48 -10.53 2.95
N VAL A 164 -2.21 -9.70 3.96
CA VAL A 164 -1.01 -9.82 4.80
C VAL A 164 -0.99 -11.17 5.53
N ASP A 165 -2.11 -11.60 6.09
CA ASP A 165 -2.22 -12.87 6.81
C ASP A 165 -1.87 -14.08 5.91
N HIS A 166 -2.38 -14.08 4.68
CA HIS A 166 -2.24 -15.23 3.80
C HIS A 166 -0.97 -15.23 2.96
N PHE A 167 -0.46 -14.07 2.55
CA PHE A 167 0.57 -13.98 1.53
C PHE A 167 1.88 -13.34 1.98
N PHE A 168 1.90 -12.57 3.07
CA PHE A 168 3.13 -11.90 3.48
C PHE A 168 4.15 -12.91 4.04
N SER A 169 5.27 -13.07 3.34
CA SER A 169 6.25 -14.14 3.52
C SER A 169 7.03 -14.05 4.85
N CYS A 170 7.27 -12.82 5.34
CA CYS A 170 7.89 -12.62 6.65
C CYS A 170 6.93 -13.05 7.78
N ARG A 171 7.10 -14.29 8.26
CA ARG A 171 6.21 -14.90 9.26
C ARG A 171 6.13 -14.09 10.56
N GLU A 172 7.27 -13.60 11.05
CA GLU A 172 7.33 -12.77 12.26
C GLU A 172 6.63 -11.42 12.05
N CYS A 173 6.92 -10.74 10.94
CA CYS A 173 6.29 -9.47 10.58
C CYS A 173 4.76 -9.61 10.49
N ARG A 174 4.30 -10.68 9.84
CA ARG A 174 2.88 -11.02 9.73
C ARG A 174 2.28 -11.27 11.12
N GLY A 175 2.90 -12.11 11.95
CA GLY A 175 2.40 -12.40 13.30
C GLY A 175 2.22 -11.13 14.14
N HIS A 176 3.20 -10.24 14.09
CA HIS A 176 3.10 -8.92 14.72
C HIS A 176 1.98 -8.05 14.16
N PHE A 177 1.82 -7.99 12.83
CA PHE A 177 0.77 -7.19 12.18
C PHE A 177 -0.63 -7.71 12.53
N ILE A 178 -0.84 -9.03 12.53
CA ILE A 178 -2.13 -9.64 12.88
C ILE A 178 -2.43 -9.44 14.36
N LEU A 179 -1.46 -9.64 15.27
CA LEU A 179 -1.64 -9.38 16.69
C LEU A 179 -2.07 -7.92 16.96
N LEU A 180 -1.38 -6.97 16.31
CA LEU A 180 -1.70 -5.55 16.44
C LEU A 180 -3.10 -5.24 15.91
N THR A 181 -3.43 -5.69 14.71
CA THR A 181 -4.66 -5.29 14.00
C THR A 181 -5.93 -6.04 14.42
N THR A 182 -5.79 -7.15 15.16
CA THR A 182 -6.93 -7.92 15.68
C THR A 182 -7.12 -7.76 17.19
N LYS A 183 -6.05 -7.56 17.96
CA LYS A 183 -6.13 -7.53 19.44
C LYS A 183 -5.72 -6.19 20.03
N LEU A 184 -4.46 -5.77 19.83
CA LEU A 184 -3.89 -4.62 20.56
C LEU A 184 -4.46 -3.27 20.09
N TYR A 185 -4.79 -3.17 18.81
CA TYR A 185 -5.34 -1.98 18.17
C TYR A 185 -6.36 -2.39 17.10
N SER A 186 -7.39 -3.14 17.50
CA SER A 186 -8.36 -3.78 16.58
C SER A 186 -8.98 -2.79 15.58
N MET A 187 -8.88 -3.13 14.29
CA MET A 187 -9.50 -2.39 13.17
C MET A 187 -11.01 -2.18 13.39
N GLU A 188 -11.72 -3.21 13.85
CA GLU A 188 -13.16 -3.21 14.08
C GLU A 188 -13.58 -2.17 15.14
N SER A 189 -12.70 -1.88 16.10
CA SER A 189 -12.95 -0.87 17.14
C SER A 189 -12.53 0.53 16.73
N LYS A 190 -11.52 0.68 15.86
CA LYS A 190 -10.87 1.96 15.56
C LYS A 190 -11.27 2.60 14.23
N ALA A 191 -11.63 1.81 13.22
CA ALA A 191 -11.98 2.32 11.89
C ALA A 191 -13.49 2.60 11.79
N LYS A 192 -13.89 3.81 12.19
CA LYS A 192 -15.30 4.23 12.31
C LYS A 192 -15.67 5.33 11.32
N GLN A 193 -14.70 6.09 10.85
CA GLN A 193 -14.88 7.21 9.94
C GLN A 193 -14.25 6.89 8.56
N PRO A 194 -14.75 7.50 7.47
CA PRO A 194 -14.16 7.34 6.13
C PRO A 194 -12.64 7.53 6.08
N HIS A 195 -12.12 8.58 6.73
CA HIS A 195 -10.69 8.89 6.72
C HIS A 195 -9.83 7.90 7.54
N ASP A 196 -10.45 7.03 8.34
CA ASP A 196 -9.72 6.00 9.07
C ASP A 196 -9.07 4.96 8.14
N VAL A 197 -9.52 4.86 6.89
CA VAL A 197 -8.92 3.92 5.92
C VAL A 197 -7.41 4.14 5.74
N PHE A 198 -6.94 5.39 5.79
CA PHE A 198 -5.50 5.71 5.74
C PHE A 198 -4.95 6.15 7.10
N MET A 199 -5.73 6.81 7.96
CA MET A 199 -5.26 7.20 9.29
C MET A 199 -4.99 5.99 10.20
N TYR A 200 -5.79 4.93 10.09
CA TYR A 200 -5.53 3.69 10.83
C TYR A 200 -4.21 3.05 10.41
N MET A 201 -3.98 2.95 9.09
CA MET A 201 -2.73 2.42 8.54
C MET A 201 -1.52 3.23 9.00
N TRP A 202 -1.66 4.56 9.06
CA TRP A 202 -0.63 5.45 9.62
C TRP A 202 -0.31 5.13 11.09
N LYS A 203 -1.32 5.03 11.96
CA LYS A 203 -1.14 4.69 13.39
C LYS A 203 -0.49 3.30 13.58
N VAL A 204 -0.93 2.32 12.80
CA VAL A 204 -0.34 0.97 12.80
C VAL A 204 1.12 1.01 12.37
N HIS A 205 1.45 1.72 11.29
CA HIS A 205 2.82 1.80 10.81
C HIS A 205 3.74 2.53 11.81
N ASN A 206 3.24 3.57 12.49
CA ASN A 206 3.98 4.26 13.55
C ASN A 206 4.20 3.39 14.79
N THR A 207 3.26 2.52 15.13
CA THR A 207 3.44 1.51 16.18
C THR A 207 4.55 0.53 15.82
N VAL A 208 4.62 0.11 14.54
CA VAL A 208 5.71 -0.72 14.02
C VAL A 208 7.05 0.01 14.06
N ASN A 209 7.08 1.29 13.65
CA ASN A 209 8.30 2.11 13.71
C ASN A 209 8.82 2.26 15.13
N ALA A 210 7.94 2.49 16.11
CA ALA A 210 8.34 2.58 17.52
C ALA A 210 9.00 1.29 18.02
N ARG A 211 8.45 0.12 17.65
CA ARG A 211 9.01 -1.18 18.03
C ARG A 211 10.36 -1.46 17.35
N LEU A 212 10.50 -1.11 16.07
CA LEU A 212 11.70 -1.43 15.29
C LEU A 212 12.86 -0.46 15.51
N LYS A 213 12.61 0.70 16.13
CA LYS A 213 13.64 1.71 16.40
C LYS A 213 14.73 1.13 17.31
N GLY A 214 15.98 1.23 16.86
CA GLY A 214 17.15 0.67 17.53
C GLY A 214 17.32 -0.85 17.43
N SER A 215 16.50 -1.54 16.63
CA SER A 215 16.65 -2.99 16.42
C SER A 215 17.72 -3.33 15.38
N ASP A 216 18.21 -4.57 15.38
CA ASP A 216 19.17 -5.07 14.38
C ASP A 216 18.64 -5.10 12.93
N THR A 217 17.33 -4.93 12.78
CA THR A 217 16.66 -4.83 11.46
C THR A 217 16.47 -3.39 10.98
N GLU A 218 16.79 -2.41 11.82
CA GLU A 218 16.81 -1.01 11.44
C GLU A 218 18.01 -0.71 10.55
N ASP A 219 17.77 -0.04 9.43
CA ASP A 219 18.84 0.40 8.55
C ASP A 219 19.55 1.62 9.20
N PRO A 220 20.85 1.56 9.49
CA PRO A 220 21.55 2.65 10.18
C PRO A 220 21.50 3.99 9.44
N GLN A 221 21.34 3.99 8.11
CA GLN A 221 21.22 5.21 7.31
C GLN A 221 19.78 5.74 7.24
N TYR A 222 18.80 4.97 7.71
CA TYR A 222 17.37 5.27 7.63
C TYR A 222 16.68 4.93 8.96
N PRO A 223 17.03 5.64 10.05
CA PRO A 223 16.45 5.38 11.37
C PRO A 223 14.93 5.61 11.37
N LYS A 224 14.23 4.84 12.21
CA LYS A 224 12.79 4.87 12.37
C LYS A 224 12.36 6.09 13.18
N TYR A 225 11.67 6.99 12.49
CA TYR A 225 10.95 8.10 13.11
C TYR A 225 9.47 7.74 13.30
N GLN A 226 8.85 8.40 14.27
CA GLN A 226 7.41 8.57 14.20
C GLN A 226 7.13 9.48 13.00
N PHE A 227 6.40 8.95 12.03
CA PHE A 227 6.12 9.59 10.75
C PHE A 227 4.86 10.46 10.86
N PRO A 228 4.78 11.63 10.21
CA PRO A 228 5.91 12.33 9.59
C PRO A 228 6.90 12.82 10.64
N ALA A 229 8.19 12.76 10.29
CA ALA A 229 9.22 13.38 11.12
C ALA A 229 9.05 14.92 11.14
N PRO A 230 9.50 15.62 12.19
CA PRO A 230 9.31 17.07 12.31
C PRO A 230 9.85 17.88 11.12
N PHE A 231 10.96 17.45 10.50
CA PHE A 231 11.50 18.12 9.31
C PHE A 231 10.65 17.91 8.04
N LEU A 232 9.76 16.91 8.00
CA LEU A 232 8.81 16.70 6.90
C LEU A 232 7.52 17.49 7.11
N CYS A 233 7.08 17.63 8.35
CA CYS A 233 5.88 18.37 8.72
C CYS A 233 6.03 18.98 10.12
N PRO A 234 6.62 20.19 10.24
CA PRO A 234 6.86 20.83 11.52
C PRO A 234 5.57 21.09 12.32
N GLN A 235 4.45 21.28 11.63
CA GLN A 235 3.14 21.52 12.22
C GLN A 235 2.38 20.23 12.59
N CYS A 236 2.84 19.05 12.17
CA CYS A 236 2.15 17.80 12.45
C CYS A 236 2.35 17.32 13.89
N SER A 237 3.37 17.82 14.58
CA SER A 237 3.66 17.42 15.95
C SER A 237 4.19 18.59 16.76
N LYS A 238 3.75 18.67 18.03
CA LYS A 238 4.31 19.56 19.04
C LYS A 238 4.66 18.72 20.27
N ASP A 239 5.90 18.85 20.74
CA ASP A 239 6.42 18.14 21.94
C ASP A 239 6.19 16.61 21.89
N GLY A 240 6.30 16.02 20.70
CA GLY A 240 6.11 14.58 20.47
C GLY A 240 4.66 14.11 20.37
N ILE A 241 3.69 15.02 20.49
CA ILE A 241 2.26 14.73 20.33
C ILE A 241 1.85 15.11 18.91
N PHE A 242 1.15 14.21 18.21
CA PHE A 242 0.66 14.47 16.85
C PHE A 242 -0.64 15.28 16.86
N ASP A 243 -0.71 16.29 16.00
CA ASP A 243 -1.96 16.91 15.58
C ASP A 243 -2.55 16.08 14.43
N GLU A 244 -3.60 15.29 14.72
CA GLU A 244 -4.19 14.38 13.73
C GLU A 244 -4.81 15.12 12.54
N TYR A 245 -5.27 16.36 12.70
CA TYR A 245 -5.76 17.15 11.58
C TYR A 245 -4.62 17.51 10.63
N GLN A 246 -3.50 18.02 11.17
CA GLN A 246 -2.33 18.37 10.36
C GLN A 246 -1.70 17.14 9.70
N VAL A 247 -1.61 16.02 10.44
CA VAL A 247 -1.17 14.73 9.90
C VAL A 247 -2.08 14.28 8.76
N ARG A 248 -3.40 14.36 8.93
CA ARG A 248 -4.35 13.99 7.88
C ARG A 248 -4.10 14.77 6.59
N GLN A 249 -3.94 16.10 6.68
CA GLN A 249 -3.64 16.93 5.53
C GLN A 249 -2.29 16.61 4.90
N PHE A 250 -1.28 16.33 5.73
CA PHE A 250 0.02 15.90 5.26
C PHE A 250 -0.06 14.57 4.49
N LEU A 251 -0.73 13.55 5.03
CA LEU A 251 -0.81 12.23 4.40
C LEU A 251 -1.55 12.29 3.06
N LEU A 252 -2.64 13.05 2.97
CA LEU A 252 -3.36 13.26 1.71
C LEU A 252 -2.42 13.83 0.64
N ARG A 253 -1.73 14.93 0.94
CA ARG A 253 -0.77 15.54 0.00
C ARG A 253 0.41 14.61 -0.32
N TYR A 254 1.04 14.05 0.71
CA TYR A 254 2.25 13.23 0.57
C TYR A 254 2.01 12.00 -0.31
N TYR A 255 0.86 11.33 -0.15
CA TYR A 255 0.55 10.12 -0.89
C TYR A 255 -0.18 10.36 -2.23
N THR A 256 -0.75 11.55 -2.47
CA THR A 256 -1.14 11.96 -3.83
C THR A 256 0.07 12.40 -4.63
N ASP A 257 0.98 13.17 -4.03
CA ASP A 257 2.17 13.74 -4.68
C ASP A 257 3.36 12.77 -4.80
N VAL A 258 3.11 11.46 -4.80
CA VAL A 258 4.14 10.45 -5.08
C VAL A 258 4.50 10.48 -6.57
N LYS A 259 4.93 11.64 -7.08
CA LYS A 259 5.65 11.74 -8.35
C LYS A 259 7.05 11.20 -8.14
N ARG A 260 7.51 10.45 -9.16
CA ARG A 260 8.94 10.31 -9.45
C ARG A 260 9.53 11.71 -9.44
N ASP A 261 10.75 11.92 -8.95
CA ASP A 261 11.72 12.81 -9.60
C ASP A 261 13.03 12.96 -8.82
N GLY A 262 14.06 13.26 -9.59
CA GLY A 262 15.45 13.37 -9.16
C GLY A 262 15.72 14.48 -8.14
N VAL A 263 16.87 14.29 -7.51
CA VAL A 263 17.73 15.27 -6.83
C VAL A 263 17.19 15.92 -5.55
N PHE A 264 15.91 16.31 -5.43
CA PHE A 264 15.36 16.91 -4.19
C PHE A 264 14.54 15.94 -3.32
N ALA A 265 14.00 14.85 -3.89
CA ALA A 265 13.23 13.84 -3.16
C ALA A 265 14.08 12.78 -2.44
N GLN A 266 15.41 12.90 -2.52
CA GLN A 266 16.31 11.91 -1.94
C GLN A 266 16.36 12.00 -0.42
N GLU A 267 15.80 13.04 0.23
CA GLU A 267 15.72 13.17 1.69
C GLU A 267 14.32 12.90 2.25
N THR A 268 13.25 13.27 1.54
CA THR A 268 11.88 13.25 2.06
C THR A 268 11.24 11.85 2.14
N LEU A 269 11.59 10.94 1.22
CA LEU A 269 11.06 9.56 1.15
C LEU A 269 11.96 8.50 1.84
N LYS A 270 13.01 8.95 2.53
CA LYS A 270 13.94 8.09 3.27
C LYS A 270 13.29 7.41 4.48
N PHE A 271 12.17 7.92 4.98
CA PHE A 271 11.71 7.64 6.36
C PHE A 271 10.44 6.79 6.46
N LEU A 272 10.15 6.00 5.42
CA LEU A 272 9.24 4.85 5.48
C LEU A 272 10.04 3.57 5.79
#